data_AF-A0A0J0YTF0-F1
#
_entry.id   AF-A0A0J0YTF0-F1
#
_cell.length_a   1.000
_cell.length_b   1.000
_cell.length_c   1.000
_cell.angle_alpha   90.00
_cell.angle_beta   90.00
_cell.angle_gamma   90.00
#
_symmetry.space_group_name_H-M   'P 1'
#
loop_
_entity.id
_entity.type
_entity.pdbx_description
1 polymer ?
#
loop_
_entity_poly.entity_id
_entity_poly.type
_entity_poly.pdbx_seq_one_letter_code
_entity_poly.pdbx_strand_id
1 'polypeptide(L)'
;MRGLFRGGLKQSQVDGLNALLDAVTGCGINEAAYMLATACHETDFTMLPIEERGKGRGRDYGKRLKESRQPYNDTAAIFYGRGYVQLTWYENYAKAGQKLGINLLQEPELALRPLIAARIMREGMLEGWFTGRKLSDYVGLYRAEYVGARRIINGQDKAAAIADYAIAFETALRKAKK
;
A
#
# COMPACT_ATOMS: atom_id res chain seq x y z
N MET A 1 -6.87 -11.16 -22.98
CA MET A 1 -6.59 -10.30 -21.79
C MET A 1 -5.68 -9.16 -22.25
N ARG A 2 -6.15 -7.90 -22.21
CA ARG A 2 -5.25 -6.75 -22.39
C ARG A 2 -4.31 -6.72 -21.19
N GLY A 3 -3.00 -6.60 -21.43
CA GLY A 3 -2.02 -6.50 -20.35
C GLY A 3 -2.28 -5.25 -19.48
N LEU A 4 -2.05 -5.39 -18.17
CA LEU A 4 -2.24 -4.31 -17.19
C LEU A 4 -1.39 -3.07 -17.55
N PHE A 5 -0.18 -3.31 -18.04
CA PHE A 5 0.75 -2.30 -18.53
C PHE A 5 0.67 -2.22 -20.06
N ARG A 6 0.20 -1.08 -20.58
CA ARG A 6 0.07 -0.86 -22.02
C ARG A 6 1.43 -0.56 -22.64
N GLY A 7 1.77 -1.27 -23.71
CA GLY A 7 3.02 -1.01 -24.45
C GLY A 7 4.28 -1.60 -23.82
N GLY A 8 4.15 -2.52 -22.87
CA GLY A 8 5.27 -3.12 -22.13
C GLY A 8 5.57 -2.40 -20.82
N LEU A 9 6.53 -2.94 -20.05
CA LEU A 9 7.00 -2.35 -18.80
C LEU A 9 8.18 -1.43 -19.06
N LYS A 10 8.15 -0.23 -18.49
CA LYS A 10 9.33 0.64 -18.38
C LYS A 10 10.29 0.05 -17.34
N GLN A 11 11.58 0.31 -17.48
CA GLN A 11 12.59 -0.18 -16.52
C GLN A 11 12.25 0.24 -15.07
N SER A 12 11.79 1.47 -14.87
CA SER A 12 11.36 1.94 -13.55
C SER A 12 10.18 1.16 -12.95
N GLN A 13 9.25 0.68 -13.79
CA GLN A 13 8.15 -0.18 -13.35
C GLN A 13 8.67 -1.59 -13.02
N VAL A 14 9.66 -2.09 -13.75
CA VAL A 14 10.34 -3.36 -13.44
C VAL A 14 11.03 -3.26 -12.09
N ASP A 15 11.79 -2.19 -11.83
CA ASP A 15 12.51 -1.99 -10.57
C ASP A 15 11.52 -1.91 -9.39
N GLY A 16 10.42 -1.17 -9.56
CA GLY A 16 9.34 -1.08 -8.57
C GLY A 16 8.64 -2.41 -8.31
N LEU A 17 8.34 -3.17 -9.38
CA LEU A 17 7.78 -4.52 -9.27
C LEU A 17 8.73 -5.47 -8.54
N ASN A 18 10.04 -5.43 -8.82
CA ASN A 18 11.03 -6.26 -8.13
C ASN A 18 11.03 -5.98 -6.62
N ALA A 19 11.03 -4.71 -6.21
CA ALA A 19 10.97 -4.36 -4.79
C ALA A 19 9.67 -4.87 -4.12
N LEU A 20 8.55 -4.83 -4.82
CA LEU A 20 7.28 -5.37 -4.32
C LEU A 20 7.25 -6.90 -4.27
N LEU A 21 7.81 -7.57 -5.28
CA LEU A 21 7.90 -9.03 -5.36
C LEU A 21 8.81 -9.58 -4.25
N ASP A 22 9.97 -8.94 -4.04
CA ASP A 22 10.86 -9.25 -2.92
C ASP A 22 10.10 -9.10 -1.60
N ALA A 23 9.40 -7.98 -1.43
CA ALA A 23 8.63 -7.72 -0.23
C ALA A 23 7.55 -8.78 0.01
N VAL A 24 6.83 -9.27 -1.00
CA VAL A 24 5.76 -10.28 -0.80
C VAL A 24 6.26 -11.73 -0.82
N THR A 25 7.58 -11.95 -0.83
CA THR A 25 8.14 -13.30 -0.73
C THR A 25 7.68 -14.01 0.54
N GLY A 26 7.22 -15.25 0.37
CA GLY A 26 6.64 -16.08 1.44
C GLY A 26 5.13 -15.94 1.63
N CYS A 27 4.48 -14.94 1.02
CA CYS A 27 3.02 -14.82 1.03
C CYS A 27 2.36 -15.81 0.06
N GLY A 28 1.09 -16.14 0.33
CA GLY A 28 0.25 -16.87 -0.61
C GLY A 28 0.04 -16.10 -1.91
N ILE A 29 -0.20 -16.79 -3.02
CA ILE A 29 -0.34 -16.15 -4.34
C ILE A 29 -1.46 -15.11 -4.34
N ASN A 30 -2.59 -15.40 -3.71
CA ASN A 30 -3.73 -14.48 -3.66
C ASN A 30 -3.40 -13.21 -2.85
N GLU A 31 -2.66 -13.36 -1.75
CA GLU A 31 -2.22 -12.24 -0.91
C GLU A 31 -1.23 -11.35 -1.66
N ALA A 32 -0.22 -11.96 -2.30
CA ALA A 32 0.74 -11.27 -3.16
C ALA A 32 0.04 -10.53 -4.31
N ALA A 33 -0.91 -11.19 -4.98
CA ALA A 33 -1.68 -10.60 -6.06
C ALA A 33 -2.45 -9.34 -5.62
N TYR A 34 -3.09 -9.41 -4.45
CA TYR A 34 -3.85 -8.27 -3.93
C TYR A 34 -2.96 -7.11 -3.48
N MET A 35 -1.80 -7.40 -2.88
CA MET A 35 -0.81 -6.38 -2.53
C MET A 35 -0.27 -5.67 -3.77
N LEU A 36 0.10 -6.42 -4.82
CA LEU A 36 0.56 -5.86 -6.09
C LEU A 36 -0.53 -5.02 -6.79
N ALA A 37 -1.77 -5.48 -6.76
CA ALA A 37 -2.91 -4.75 -7.30
C ALA A 37 -3.15 -3.42 -6.58
N THR A 38 -3.06 -3.43 -5.26
CA THR A 38 -3.16 -2.23 -4.42
C THR A 38 -2.05 -1.24 -4.80
N ALA A 39 -0.79 -1.67 -4.78
CA ALA A 39 0.34 -0.82 -5.18
C ALA A 39 0.18 -0.27 -6.59
N CYS A 40 -0.30 -1.09 -7.53
CA CYS A 40 -0.53 -0.67 -8.91
C CYS A 40 -1.57 0.45 -9.01
N HIS A 41 -2.70 0.31 -8.31
CA HIS A 41 -3.76 1.31 -8.33
C HIS A 41 -3.33 2.62 -7.65
N GLU A 42 -2.78 2.53 -6.44
CA GLU A 42 -2.44 3.70 -5.62
C GLU A 42 -1.27 4.51 -6.19
N THR A 43 -0.46 3.91 -7.07
CA THR A 43 0.69 4.57 -7.71
C THR A 43 0.44 4.97 -9.15
N ASP A 44 -0.82 4.97 -9.60
CA ASP A 44 -1.21 5.25 -10.98
C ASP A 44 -0.40 4.42 -12.00
N PHE A 45 -0.29 3.12 -11.74
CA PHE A 45 0.43 2.13 -12.55
C PHE A 45 1.94 2.36 -12.68
N THR A 46 2.53 3.32 -11.95
CA THR A 46 3.97 3.55 -11.98
C THR A 46 4.75 2.47 -11.24
N MET A 47 4.10 1.75 -10.31
CA MET A 47 4.73 0.76 -9.42
C MET A 47 5.86 1.35 -8.57
N LEU A 48 5.88 2.67 -8.40
CA LEU A 48 6.84 3.38 -7.57
C LEU A 48 6.10 4.05 -6.41
N PRO A 49 6.70 4.11 -5.21
CA PRO A 49 6.08 4.83 -4.10
C PRO A 49 5.96 6.31 -4.47
N ILE A 50 4.76 6.87 -4.31
CA ILE A 50 4.48 8.27 -4.66
C ILE A 50 4.06 9.09 -3.44
N GLU A 51 4.21 10.40 -3.57
CA GLU A 51 3.70 11.38 -2.64
C GLU A 51 2.32 11.88 -3.10
N GLU A 52 1.38 12.04 -2.17
CA GLU A 52 0.05 12.57 -2.45
C GLU A 52 0.15 13.97 -3.06
N ARG A 53 -0.41 14.14 -4.27
CA ARG A 53 -0.47 15.44 -4.91
C ARG A 53 -1.29 16.41 -4.06
N GLY A 54 -0.70 17.57 -3.76
CA GLY A 54 -1.35 18.58 -2.94
C GLY A 54 -1.19 18.36 -1.43
N LYS A 55 -0.48 17.30 -1.00
CA LYS A 55 0.02 17.16 0.39
C LYS A 55 -1.07 17.28 1.46
N GLY A 56 -2.25 16.70 1.19
CA GLY A 56 -3.40 16.77 2.08
C GLY A 56 -4.09 18.14 2.19
N ARG A 57 -3.85 19.07 1.24
CA ARG A 57 -4.52 20.38 1.23
C ARG A 57 -6.03 20.23 1.33
N GLY A 58 -6.63 20.85 2.35
CA GLY A 58 -8.07 20.77 2.62
C GLY A 58 -8.52 19.54 3.41
N ARG A 59 -7.60 18.66 3.82
CA ARG A 59 -7.85 17.49 4.66
C ARG A 59 -7.25 17.69 6.05
N ASP A 60 -7.79 16.98 7.04
CA ASP A 60 -7.31 17.09 8.42
C ASP A 60 -5.92 16.45 8.62
N TYR A 61 -5.62 15.33 7.94
CA TYR A 61 -4.28 14.74 7.92
C TYR A 61 -3.22 15.60 7.22
N GLY A 62 -3.64 16.61 6.45
CA GLY A 62 -2.78 17.64 5.86
C GLY A 62 -2.43 18.78 6.82
N LYS A 63 -2.83 18.66 8.08
CA LYS A 63 -2.55 19.59 9.18
C LYS A 63 -1.81 18.85 10.28
N ARG A 64 -1.30 19.59 11.27
CA ARG A 64 -0.67 19.00 12.47
C ARG A 64 -1.70 18.49 13.47
N LEU A 65 -2.55 17.56 13.02
CA LEU A 65 -3.65 16.97 13.79
C LEU A 65 -3.56 15.45 13.79
N LYS A 66 -3.90 14.88 14.94
CA LYS A 66 -4.21 13.46 15.16
C LYS A 66 -5.58 13.13 14.55
N GLU A 67 -5.89 11.84 14.39
CA GLU A 67 -7.23 11.39 13.95
C GLU A 67 -8.34 11.88 14.89
N SER A 68 -8.02 12.03 16.19
CA SER A 68 -8.91 12.62 17.20
C SER A 68 -9.15 14.13 17.03
N ARG A 69 -8.56 14.75 15.99
CA ARG A 69 -8.51 16.20 15.73
C ARG A 69 -7.78 17.02 16.79
N GLN A 70 -7.05 16.37 17.68
CA GLN A 70 -6.16 17.04 18.62
C GLN A 70 -4.82 17.35 17.95
N PRO A 71 -4.18 18.49 18.25
CA PRO A 71 -2.86 18.77 17.70
C PRO A 71 -1.79 17.83 18.27
N TYR A 72 -0.74 17.59 17.48
CA TYR A 72 0.50 16.97 17.95
C TYR A 72 1.65 17.98 17.84
N ASN A 73 2.57 17.95 18.81
CA ASN A 73 3.59 18.98 18.99
C ASN A 73 5.03 18.43 19.02
N ASP A 74 5.19 17.12 18.95
CA ASP A 74 6.46 16.37 19.01
C ASP A 74 7.23 16.34 17.68
N THR A 75 6.61 16.80 16.59
CA THR A 75 7.21 16.90 15.26
C THR A 75 6.59 18.03 14.45
N ALA A 76 7.38 18.64 13.56
CA ALA A 76 6.90 19.61 12.57
C ALA A 76 6.36 18.95 11.29
N ALA A 77 6.53 17.63 11.14
CA ALA A 77 6.08 16.87 9.98
C ALA A 77 4.55 16.92 9.78
N ILE A 78 4.12 16.77 8.53
CA ILE A 78 2.72 16.57 8.14
C ILE A 78 2.58 15.19 7.48
N PHE A 79 1.55 14.46 7.89
CA PHE A 79 1.33 13.04 7.57
C PHE A 79 0.28 12.85 6.48
N TYR A 80 0.51 13.50 5.34
CA TYR A 80 -0.21 13.23 4.08
C TYR A 80 0.26 11.92 3.41
N GLY A 81 -0.45 11.50 2.36
CA GLY A 81 -0.26 10.21 1.70
C GLY A 81 1.16 10.01 1.14
N ARG A 82 1.80 8.89 1.52
CA ARG A 82 3.08 8.45 0.93
C ARG A 82 3.11 6.94 0.69
N GLY A 83 3.90 6.52 -0.29
CA GLY A 83 4.21 5.12 -0.55
C GLY A 83 3.12 4.37 -1.31
N TYR A 84 3.25 3.05 -1.36
CA TYR A 84 2.39 2.15 -2.16
C TYR A 84 0.93 2.04 -1.68
N VAL A 85 0.66 2.46 -0.45
CA VAL A 85 -0.68 2.42 0.16
C VAL A 85 -1.21 3.80 0.54
N GLN A 86 -0.50 4.87 0.12
CA GLN A 86 -0.81 6.24 0.52
C GLN A 86 -1.02 6.37 2.03
N LEU A 87 0.00 6.01 2.82
CA LEU A 87 -0.03 6.11 4.28
C LEU A 87 -0.33 7.55 4.72
N THR A 88 -1.41 7.74 5.47
CA THR A 88 -1.88 9.04 6.00
C THR A 88 -2.07 8.96 7.51
N TRP A 89 -2.14 10.12 8.17
CA TRP A 89 -2.38 10.30 9.60
C TRP A 89 -1.19 10.03 10.50
N TYR A 90 -1.04 10.84 11.55
CA TYR A 90 0.02 10.72 12.55
C TYR A 90 0.10 9.31 13.13
N GLU A 91 -1.04 8.72 13.49
CA GLU A 91 -1.15 7.44 14.17
C GLU A 91 -0.60 6.29 13.32
N ASN A 92 -0.89 6.30 12.02
CA ASN A 92 -0.38 5.27 11.11
C ASN A 92 1.13 5.39 10.89
N TYR A 93 1.68 6.61 10.79
CA TYR A 93 3.13 6.80 10.73
C TYR A 93 3.80 6.40 12.05
N ALA A 94 3.22 6.75 13.20
CA ALA A 94 3.73 6.34 14.51
C ALA A 94 3.76 4.82 14.65
N LYS A 95 2.66 4.15 14.30
CA LYS A 95 2.51 2.69 14.36
C LYS A 95 3.47 1.98 13.40
N ALA A 96 3.53 2.41 12.15
CA ALA A 96 4.45 1.83 11.17
C ALA A 96 5.91 2.05 11.59
N GLY A 97 6.25 3.23 12.11
CA GLY A 97 7.58 3.54 12.61
C GLY A 97 8.00 2.64 13.76
N GLN A 98 7.10 2.48 14.75
CA GLN A 98 7.32 1.57 15.88
C GLN A 98 7.52 0.12 15.42
N LYS A 99 6.64 -0.38 14.54
CA LYS A 99 6.67 -1.76 14.05
C LYS A 99 7.91 -2.08 13.23
N LEU A 100 8.43 -1.10 12.49
CA LEU A 100 9.59 -1.26 11.63
C LEU A 100 10.92 -0.82 12.29
N GLY A 101 10.87 -0.24 13.49
CA GLY A 101 12.04 0.27 14.19
C GLY A 101 12.68 1.49 13.51
N ILE A 102 11.88 2.32 12.85
CA ILE A 102 12.32 3.51 12.11
C ILE A 102 11.53 4.75 12.56
N ASN A 103 12.17 5.92 12.54
CA ASN A 103 11.57 7.14 13.06
C ASN A 103 10.72 7.89 12.02
N LEU A 104 9.58 7.30 11.64
CA LEU A 104 8.67 7.90 10.65
C LEU A 104 8.00 9.20 11.11
N LEU A 105 8.02 9.52 12.41
CA LEU A 105 7.46 10.78 12.92
C LEU A 105 8.40 11.97 12.70
N GLN A 106 9.70 11.74 12.64
CA GLN A 106 10.69 12.78 12.33
C GLN A 106 11.12 12.76 10.86
N GLU A 107 11.13 11.58 10.22
CA GLU A 107 11.54 11.38 8.82
C GLU A 107 10.42 10.67 8.01
N PRO A 108 9.25 11.30 7.82
CA PRO A 108 8.11 10.68 7.13
C PRO A 108 8.40 10.33 5.66
N GLU A 109 9.35 11.00 5.01
CA GLU A 109 9.81 10.72 3.65
C GLU A 109 10.47 9.34 3.50
N LEU A 110 10.88 8.70 4.61
CA LEU A 110 11.32 7.30 4.56
C LEU A 110 10.22 6.37 4.02
N ALA A 111 8.94 6.73 4.18
CA ALA A 111 7.80 6.00 3.60
C ALA A 111 7.75 6.08 2.05
N LEU A 112 8.61 6.89 1.42
CA LEU A 112 8.82 6.91 -0.03
C LEU A 112 10.00 6.06 -0.49
N ARG A 113 10.81 5.49 0.42
CA ARG A 113 11.87 4.56 0.02
C ARG A 113 11.23 3.22 -0.38
N PRO A 114 11.49 2.66 -1.58
CA PRO A 114 10.78 1.48 -2.08
C PRO A 114 10.73 0.30 -1.10
N LEU A 115 11.85 -0.06 -0.48
CA LEU A 115 11.90 -1.17 0.49
C LEU A 115 11.08 -0.89 1.75
N ILE A 116 11.12 0.35 2.26
CA ILE A 116 10.35 0.73 3.46
C ILE A 116 8.86 0.79 3.09
N ALA A 117 8.49 1.43 1.99
CA ALA A 117 7.12 1.52 1.50
C ALA A 117 6.51 0.13 1.28
N ALA A 118 7.26 -0.80 0.69
CA ALA A 118 6.80 -2.16 0.45
C ALA A 118 6.62 -2.95 1.75
N ARG A 119 7.51 -2.77 2.74
CA ARG A 119 7.36 -3.33 4.08
C ARG A 119 6.14 -2.77 4.82
N ILE A 120 5.93 -1.44 4.77
CA ILE A 120 4.73 -0.80 5.35
C ILE A 120 3.46 -1.42 4.74
N MET A 121 3.42 -1.55 3.41
CA MET A 121 2.29 -2.19 2.71
C MET A 121 2.11 -3.65 3.18
N ARG A 122 3.14 -4.49 3.07
CA ARG A 122 3.05 -5.91 3.40
C ARG A 122 2.62 -6.12 4.85
N GLU A 123 3.37 -5.60 5.79
CA GLU A 123 3.12 -5.86 7.21
C GLU A 123 1.83 -5.17 7.66
N GLY A 124 1.55 -3.98 7.13
CA GLY A 124 0.30 -3.28 7.40
C GLY A 124 -0.93 -4.02 6.89
N MET A 125 -0.85 -4.69 5.75
CA MET A 125 -1.96 -5.50 5.21
C MET A 125 -2.07 -6.87 5.89
N LEU A 126 -0.96 -7.47 6.32
CA LEU A 126 -0.96 -8.75 7.06
C LEU A 126 -1.50 -8.60 8.48
N GLU A 127 -1.16 -7.51 9.16
CA GLU A 127 -1.49 -7.27 10.57
C GLU A 127 -2.66 -6.30 10.77
N GLY A 128 -3.16 -5.67 9.71
CA GLY A 128 -4.28 -4.74 9.76
C GLY A 128 -3.95 -3.41 10.42
N TRP A 129 -2.84 -2.78 10.01
CA TRP A 129 -2.37 -1.55 10.64
C TRP A 129 -3.29 -0.35 10.41
N PHE A 130 -3.88 -0.25 9.22
CA PHE A 130 -4.54 0.97 8.73
C PHE A 130 -5.99 1.11 9.20
N THR A 131 -6.81 0.07 9.01
CA THR A 131 -8.24 0.09 9.36
C THR A 131 -8.63 -0.95 10.42
N GLY A 132 -7.65 -1.75 10.89
CA GLY A 132 -7.89 -2.94 11.71
C GLY A 132 -8.30 -4.18 10.93
N ARG A 133 -8.55 -4.07 9.63
CA ARG A 133 -8.82 -5.21 8.74
C ARG A 133 -7.53 -5.74 8.13
N LYS A 134 -7.41 -7.04 7.98
CA LYS A 134 -6.20 -7.72 7.49
C LYS A 134 -6.48 -8.63 6.29
N LEU A 135 -5.43 -9.02 5.59
CA LEU A 135 -5.50 -9.93 4.43
C LEU A 135 -6.29 -11.19 4.75
N SER A 136 -5.99 -11.86 5.87
CA SER A 136 -6.66 -13.10 6.27
C SER A 136 -8.17 -12.98 6.53
N ASP A 137 -8.70 -11.76 6.66
CA ASP A 137 -10.15 -11.54 6.76
C ASP A 137 -10.87 -11.76 5.41
N TYR A 138 -10.15 -11.66 4.28
CA TYR A 138 -10.72 -11.64 2.91
C TYR A 138 -10.02 -12.58 1.92
N VAL A 139 -8.71 -12.76 2.06
CA VAL A 139 -7.83 -13.42 1.11
C VAL A 139 -6.99 -14.45 1.85
N GLY A 140 -6.82 -15.62 1.25
CA GLY A 140 -6.03 -16.71 1.80
C GLY A 140 -5.81 -17.81 0.76
N LEU A 141 -5.31 -18.97 1.19
CA LEU A 141 -4.93 -20.06 0.28
C LEU A 141 -6.05 -20.50 -0.67
N TYR A 142 -7.28 -20.61 -0.14
CA TYR A 142 -8.46 -21.04 -0.87
C TYR A 142 -9.52 -19.94 -1.00
N ARG A 143 -9.16 -18.69 -0.74
CA ARG A 143 -10.09 -17.55 -0.73
C ARG A 143 -9.48 -16.34 -1.44
N ALA A 144 -10.24 -15.71 -2.31
CA ALA A 144 -9.82 -14.55 -3.10
C ALA A 144 -10.92 -13.47 -3.12
N GLU A 145 -11.36 -13.00 -1.95
CA GLU A 145 -12.39 -11.95 -1.86
C GLU A 145 -11.79 -10.55 -2.06
N TYR A 146 -11.22 -10.29 -3.24
CA TYR A 146 -10.46 -9.06 -3.51
C TYR A 146 -11.30 -7.78 -3.41
N VAL A 147 -12.59 -7.82 -3.74
CA VAL A 147 -13.49 -6.66 -3.59
C VAL A 147 -13.66 -6.28 -2.12
N GLY A 148 -13.80 -7.28 -1.24
CA GLY A 148 -13.91 -7.07 0.21
C GLY A 148 -12.62 -6.55 0.82
N ALA A 149 -11.49 -7.06 0.33
CA ALA A 149 -10.15 -6.72 0.78
C ALA A 149 -9.80 -5.22 0.66
N ARG A 150 -10.56 -4.43 -0.13
CA ARG A 150 -10.37 -2.97 -0.17
C ARG A 150 -10.44 -2.31 1.20
N ARG A 151 -11.26 -2.88 2.10
CA ARG A 151 -11.41 -2.46 3.49
C ARG A 151 -10.13 -2.47 4.32
N ILE A 152 -9.08 -3.17 3.88
CA ILE A 152 -7.77 -3.19 4.54
C ILE A 152 -7.10 -1.81 4.46
N ILE A 153 -7.23 -1.12 3.32
CA ILE A 153 -6.57 0.17 3.07
C ILE A 153 -7.51 1.34 3.35
N ASN A 154 -8.75 1.27 2.85
CA ASN A 154 -9.72 2.36 2.93
C ASN A 154 -11.16 1.82 2.78
N GLY A 155 -12.17 2.69 2.67
CA GLY A 155 -13.51 2.32 2.22
C GLY A 155 -13.53 1.70 0.82
N GLN A 156 -14.72 1.34 0.31
CA GLN A 156 -14.84 0.54 -0.92
C GLN A 156 -14.68 1.28 -2.26
N ASP A 157 -14.17 2.51 -2.26
CA ASP A 157 -13.91 3.20 -3.53
C ASP A 157 -12.91 2.42 -4.38
N LYS A 158 -13.20 2.33 -5.68
CA LYS A 158 -12.46 1.56 -6.70
C LYS A 158 -12.26 0.06 -6.42
N ALA A 159 -12.98 -0.53 -5.45
CA ALA A 159 -12.80 -1.92 -5.04
C ALA A 159 -12.90 -2.92 -6.21
N ALA A 160 -13.86 -2.75 -7.12
CA ALA A 160 -14.02 -3.62 -8.29
C ALA A 160 -12.82 -3.54 -9.25
N ALA A 161 -12.33 -2.32 -9.54
CA ALA A 161 -11.18 -2.13 -10.42
C ALA A 161 -9.90 -2.72 -9.83
N ILE A 162 -9.68 -2.55 -8.52
CA ILE A 162 -8.52 -3.15 -7.82
C ILE A 162 -8.63 -4.68 -7.83
N ALA A 163 -9.84 -5.23 -7.66
CA ALA A 163 -10.06 -6.67 -7.76
C ALA A 163 -9.73 -7.22 -9.15
N ASP A 164 -10.08 -6.50 -10.22
CA ASP A 164 -9.71 -6.87 -11.59
C ASP A 164 -8.19 -6.89 -11.77
N TYR A 165 -7.47 -5.93 -11.19
CA TYR A 165 -6.00 -5.92 -11.20
C TYR A 165 -5.42 -7.10 -10.40
N ALA A 166 -6.02 -7.43 -9.26
CA ALA A 166 -5.61 -8.58 -8.45
C ALA A 166 -5.77 -9.90 -9.22
N ILE A 167 -6.87 -10.08 -9.96
CA ILE A 167 -7.07 -11.26 -10.82
C ILE A 167 -5.98 -11.34 -11.91
N ALA A 168 -5.60 -10.20 -12.49
CA ALA A 168 -4.53 -10.15 -13.50
C ALA A 168 -3.17 -10.54 -12.89
N PHE A 169 -2.82 -10.00 -11.72
CA PHE A 169 -1.59 -10.36 -11.01
C PHE A 169 -1.60 -11.82 -10.56
N GLU A 170 -2.71 -12.32 -10.02
CA GLU A 170 -2.85 -13.72 -9.62
C GLU A 170 -2.59 -14.65 -10.81
N THR A 171 -3.21 -14.37 -11.95
CA THR A 171 -3.01 -15.13 -13.19
C THR A 171 -1.55 -15.15 -13.61
N ALA A 172 -0.86 -14.01 -13.54
CA ALA A 172 0.56 -13.89 -13.89
C ALA A 172 1.45 -14.68 -12.92
N LEU A 173 1.25 -14.52 -11.60
CA LEU A 173 2.00 -15.22 -10.56
C LEU A 173 1.83 -16.75 -10.65
N ARG A 174 0.61 -17.23 -10.93
CA ARG A 174 0.35 -18.67 -11.12
C ARG A 174 1.05 -19.22 -12.36
N LYS A 175 1.15 -18.44 -13.44
CA LYS A 175 1.88 -18.83 -14.65
C LYS A 175 3.39 -18.87 -14.42
N ALA A 176 3.95 -17.94 -13.67
CA ALA A 176 5.39 -17.88 -13.39
C ALA A 176 5.88 -19.00 -12.46
N LYS A 177 4.98 -19.64 -11.70
CA LYS A 177 5.30 -20.81 -10.85
C LYS A 177 5.22 -22.15 -11.57
N LYS A 178 4.72 -22.19 -12.81
CA LYS A 178 4.73 -23.40 -13.65
C LYS A 178 6.05 -23.47 -14.41
#